data_AF-A0A3D5ZAW3-F1
#
_entry.id   AF-A0A3D5ZAW3-F1
#
_cell.length_a   1.000
_cell.length_b   1.000
_cell.length_c   1.000
_cell.angle_alpha   90.00
_cell.angle_beta   90.00
_cell.angle_gamma   90.00
#
_symmetry.space_group_name_H-M   'P 1'
#
loop_
_entity.id
_entity.type
_entity.pdbx_description
1 polymer ?
#
loop_
_entity_poly.entity_id
_entity_poly.type
_entity_poly.pdbx_seq_one_letter_code
_entity_poly.pdbx_strand_id
1 'polypeptide(L)'
;MLMTISEYNACVDEYADNLYRFMLKQTGDSPSAKDLVQESYLKLWQKHENVDYKKAKSYLFTTGYNKMIDNYRKNSRQELIQESHVKSHMHSEQYSDLSEILEEALNKLPEI
;
A
#
# COMPACT_ATOMS: atom_id res chain seq x y z
N MET A 1 17.54 -20.19 -22.68
CA MET A 1 17.62 -19.16 -23.74
C MET A 1 17.22 -17.85 -23.05
N LEU A 2 18.00 -16.80 -23.23
CA LEU A 2 17.71 -15.48 -22.64
C LEU A 2 16.47 -14.90 -23.32
N MET A 3 15.61 -14.16 -22.62
CA MET A 3 14.39 -13.64 -23.22
C MET A 3 14.71 -12.53 -24.23
N THR A 4 14.21 -12.66 -25.45
CA THR A 4 14.33 -11.66 -26.53
C THR A 4 13.27 -10.57 -26.40
N ILE A 5 13.45 -9.48 -27.15
CA ILE A 5 12.45 -8.40 -27.23
C ILE A 5 11.10 -8.92 -27.73
N SER A 6 11.11 -9.83 -28.72
CA SER A 6 9.89 -10.44 -29.25
C SER A 6 9.16 -11.25 -28.18
N GLU A 7 9.89 -12.05 -27.40
CA GLU A 7 9.35 -12.83 -26.30
C GLU A 7 8.83 -11.95 -25.15
N TYR A 8 9.50 -10.83 -24.87
CA TYR A 8 9.00 -9.83 -23.92
C TYR A 8 7.67 -9.23 -24.38
N ASN A 9 7.57 -8.84 -25.66
CA ASN A 9 6.32 -8.30 -26.22
C ASN A 9 5.21 -9.35 -26.19
N ALA A 10 5.51 -10.61 -26.50
CA ALA A 10 4.55 -11.71 -26.35
C ALA A 10 4.04 -11.84 -24.91
N CYS A 11 4.91 -11.65 -23.90
CA CYS A 11 4.48 -11.62 -22.50
C CYS A 11 3.55 -10.44 -22.18
N VAL A 12 3.74 -9.29 -22.82
CA VAL A 12 2.84 -8.13 -22.64
C VAL A 12 1.47 -8.48 -23.22
N ASP A 13 1.42 -8.94 -24.46
CA ASP A 13 0.18 -9.26 -25.16
C ASP A 13 -0.60 -10.38 -24.45
N GLU A 14 0.10 -11.39 -23.90
CA GLU A 14 -0.54 -12.56 -23.29
C GLU A 14 -0.95 -12.34 -21.82
N TYR A 15 -0.15 -11.60 -21.05
CA TYR A 15 -0.31 -11.56 -19.59
C TYR A 15 -0.76 -10.23 -19.02
N ALA A 16 -0.66 -9.11 -19.74
CA ALA A 16 -0.88 -7.79 -19.16
C ALA A 16 -2.33 -7.60 -18.65
N ASP A 17 -3.33 -7.98 -19.43
CA ASP A 17 -4.75 -7.86 -19.01
C ASP A 17 -5.06 -8.76 -17.82
N ASN A 18 -4.57 -10.00 -17.83
CA ASN A 18 -4.77 -10.94 -16.72
C ASN A 18 -4.11 -10.46 -15.43
N LEU A 19 -2.89 -9.91 -15.54
CA LEU A 19 -2.16 -9.33 -14.41
C LEU A 19 -2.88 -8.09 -13.87
N TYR A 20 -3.36 -7.21 -14.76
CA TYR A 20 -4.14 -6.03 -14.39
C TYR A 20 -5.41 -6.42 -13.63
N ARG A 21 -6.22 -7.35 -14.16
CA ARG A 21 -7.44 -7.82 -13.48
C ARG A 21 -7.15 -8.44 -12.12
N PHE A 22 -6.06 -9.21 -12.02
CA PHE A 22 -5.61 -9.77 -10.76
C PHE A 22 -5.27 -8.66 -9.75
N MET A 23 -4.47 -7.68 -10.14
CA MET A 23 -4.07 -6.57 -9.26
C MET A 23 -5.23 -5.65 -8.90
N LEU A 24 -6.13 -5.36 -9.85
CA LEU A 24 -7.32 -4.55 -9.64
C LEU A 24 -8.24 -5.20 -8.59
N LYS A 25 -8.46 -6.50 -8.69
CA LYS A 25 -9.28 -7.24 -7.72
C LYS A 25 -8.74 -7.13 -6.29
N GLN A 26 -7.41 -7.06 -6.15
CA GLN A 26 -6.78 -7.03 -4.83
C GLN A 26 -6.61 -5.63 -4.26
N THR A 27 -6.34 -4.65 -5.11
CA THR A 27 -6.12 -3.26 -4.69
C THR A 27 -7.42 -2.47 -4.58
N GLY A 28 -8.45 -2.82 -5.37
CA GLY A 28 -9.69 -2.04 -5.48
C GLY A 28 -9.49 -0.67 -6.15
N ASP A 29 -8.29 -0.34 -6.60
CA ASP A 29 -7.90 0.97 -7.13
C ASP A 29 -7.23 0.83 -8.50
N SER A 30 -7.86 1.39 -9.52
CA SER A 30 -7.37 1.27 -10.91
C SER A 30 -5.99 1.93 -11.13
N PRO A 31 -5.73 3.16 -10.67
CA PRO A 31 -4.39 3.74 -10.70
C PRO A 31 -3.32 2.83 -10.09
N SER A 32 -3.52 2.38 -8.85
CA SER A 32 -2.58 1.47 -8.17
C SER A 32 -2.36 0.17 -8.93
N ALA A 33 -3.43 -0.42 -9.49
CA ALA A 33 -3.32 -1.63 -10.29
C ALA A 33 -2.48 -1.42 -11.56
N LYS A 34 -2.65 -0.29 -12.27
CA LYS A 34 -1.85 0.03 -13.47
C LYS A 34 -0.37 0.21 -13.13
N ASP A 35 -0.08 0.92 -12.03
CA ASP A 35 1.29 1.14 -11.57
C ASP A 35 1.98 -0.17 -11.20
N LEU A 36 1.28 -1.07 -10.51
CA LEU A 36 1.81 -2.40 -10.17
C LEU A 36 2.11 -3.25 -11.41
N VAL A 37 1.25 -3.20 -12.44
CA VAL A 37 1.50 -3.88 -13.72
C VAL A 37 2.76 -3.29 -14.35
N GLN A 38 2.83 -1.96 -14.46
CA GLN A 38 3.96 -1.27 -15.08
C GLN A 38 5.28 -1.59 -14.37
N GLU A 39 5.33 -1.52 -13.04
CA GLU A 39 6.51 -1.89 -12.26
C GLU A 39 6.92 -3.35 -12.47
N SER A 40 5.95 -4.27 -12.57
CA SER A 40 6.22 -5.69 -12.77
C SER A 40 6.90 -5.95 -14.11
N TYR A 41 6.40 -5.32 -15.17
CA TYR A 41 7.01 -5.39 -16.50
C TYR A 41 8.35 -4.65 -16.57
N LEU A 42 8.51 -3.52 -15.89
CA LEU A 42 9.80 -2.84 -15.78
C LEU A 42 10.86 -3.73 -15.14
N LYS A 43 10.52 -4.44 -14.05
CA LYS A 43 11.41 -5.39 -13.40
C LYS A 43 11.70 -6.62 -14.25
N LEU A 44 10.74 -7.06 -15.05
CA LEU A 44 10.96 -8.13 -16.02
C LEU A 44 11.94 -7.65 -17.10
N TRP A 45 11.75 -6.45 -17.65
CA TRP A 45 12.64 -5.85 -18.63
C TRP A 45 14.07 -5.71 -18.12
N GLN A 46 14.26 -5.17 -16.92
CA GLN A 46 15.59 -5.06 -16.29
C GLN A 46 16.30 -6.40 -16.13
N LYS A 47 15.56 -7.51 -16.04
CA LYS A 47 16.12 -8.86 -15.86
C LYS A 47 15.86 -9.78 -17.05
N HIS A 48 15.40 -9.26 -18.19
CA HIS A 48 14.92 -10.10 -19.29
C HIS A 48 16.02 -11.04 -19.82
N GLU A 49 17.26 -10.55 -19.85
CA GLU A 49 18.43 -11.35 -20.20
C GLU A 49 18.64 -12.54 -19.25
N ASN A 50 18.22 -12.44 -17.98
CA ASN A 50 18.42 -13.47 -16.95
C ASN A 50 17.17 -14.29 -16.64
N VAL A 51 16.03 -13.99 -17.26
CA VAL A 51 14.75 -14.68 -17.05
C VAL A 51 14.46 -15.56 -18.25
N ASP A 52 14.30 -16.87 -18.02
CA ASP A 52 13.80 -17.78 -19.05
C ASP A 52 12.36 -17.37 -19.40
N TYR A 53 12.06 -17.22 -20.69
CA TYR A 53 10.74 -16.91 -21.20
C TYR A 53 9.63 -17.80 -20.60
N LYS A 54 9.91 -19.09 -20.39
CA LYS A 54 8.94 -20.03 -19.78
C LYS A 54 8.56 -19.67 -18.34
N LYS A 55 9.39 -18.86 -17.67
CA LYS A 55 9.18 -18.38 -16.30
C LYS A 55 8.67 -16.93 -16.25
N ALA A 56 8.49 -16.26 -17.39
CA ALA A 56 8.08 -14.86 -17.41
C ALA A 56 6.72 -14.65 -16.72
N LYS A 57 5.74 -15.52 -16.97
CA LYS A 57 4.43 -15.49 -16.30
C LYS A 57 4.56 -15.60 -14.77
N SER A 58 5.24 -16.63 -14.28
CA SER A 58 5.40 -16.81 -12.83
C SER A 58 6.21 -15.68 -12.20
N TYR A 59 7.20 -15.15 -12.91
CA TYR A 59 7.98 -14.00 -12.48
C TYR A 59 7.11 -12.74 -12.34
N LEU A 60 6.28 -12.43 -13.35
CA LEU A 60 5.38 -11.26 -13.35
C LEU A 60 4.39 -11.33 -12.18
N PHE A 61 3.72 -12.47 -12.01
CA PHE A 61 2.74 -12.64 -10.94
C PHE A 61 3.38 -12.63 -9.56
N THR A 62 4.57 -13.22 -9.38
CA THR A 62 5.29 -13.20 -8.10
C THR A 62 5.77 -11.79 -7.76
N THR A 63 6.34 -11.09 -8.74
CA THR A 63 6.85 -9.72 -8.56
C THR A 63 5.70 -8.76 -8.23
N GLY A 64 4.61 -8.87 -8.98
CA GLY A 64 3.40 -8.08 -8.76
C GLY A 64 2.76 -8.36 -7.41
N TYR A 65 2.66 -9.63 -7.02
CA TYR A 65 2.11 -10.04 -5.73
C TYR A 65 2.93 -9.53 -4.55
N ASN A 66 4.26 -9.67 -4.59
CA ASN A 66 5.13 -9.19 -3.51
C ASN A 66 4.99 -7.67 -3.32
N LYS A 67 4.96 -6.92 -4.43
CA LYS A 67 4.81 -5.46 -4.38
C LYS A 67 3.42 -5.04 -3.85
N MET A 68 2.38 -5.79 -4.22
CA MET A 68 1.04 -5.59 -3.70
C MET A 68 1.00 -5.78 -2.18
N ILE A 69 1.62 -6.84 -1.64
CA ILE A 69 1.74 -7.08 -0.20
C ILE A 69 2.46 -5.91 0.48
N ASP A 70 3.55 -5.40 -0.11
CA ASP A 70 4.30 -4.27 0.43
C ASP A 70 3.46 -2.99 0.47
N ASN A 71 2.71 -2.70 -0.60
CA ASN A 71 1.80 -1.56 -0.66
C ASN A 71 0.68 -1.69 0.37
N TYR A 72 0.07 -2.87 0.51
CA TYR A 72 -0.95 -3.13 1.52
C TYR A 72 -0.42 -2.88 2.94
N ARG A 73 0.75 -3.43 3.27
CA ARG A 73 1.39 -3.21 4.59
C ARG A 73 1.69 -1.74 4.86
N LYS A 74 2.10 -0.99 3.84
CA LYS A 74 2.39 0.45 3.95
C LYS A 74 1.10 1.23 4.21
N ASN A 75 0.03 0.94 3.48
CA ASN A 75 -1.26 1.61 3.64
C ASN A 75 -1.86 1.34 5.01
N SER A 76 -1.89 0.07 5.46
CA SER A 76 -2.38 -0.26 6.81
C SER A 76 -1.56 0.42 7.91
N ARG A 77 -0.23 0.55 7.74
CA ARG A 77 0.60 1.30 8.69
C ARG A 77 0.25 2.78 8.71
N GLN A 78 -0.05 3.38 7.56
CA GLN A 78 -0.44 4.79 7.47
C GLN A 78 -1.81 5.04 8.11
N GLU A 79 -2.78 4.13 7.93
CA GLU A 79 -4.08 4.17 8.59
C GLU A 79 -3.95 4.11 10.11
N LEU A 80 -3.15 3.17 10.63
CA LEU A 80 -2.86 3.05 12.08
C LEU A 80 -2.25 4.34 12.66
N ILE A 81 -1.35 4.99 11.92
CA ILE A 81 -0.73 6.25 12.33
C ILE A 81 -1.74 7.41 12.29
N GLN A 82 -2.62 7.46 11.29
CA GLN A 82 -3.68 8.46 11.26
C GLN A 82 -4.65 8.29 12.42
N GLU A 83 -5.10 7.08 12.71
CA GLU A 83 -5.97 6.80 13.85
C GLU A 83 -5.32 7.19 15.19
N SER A 84 -4.02 6.94 15.36
CA SER A 84 -3.32 7.31 16.59
C SER A 84 -3.17 8.83 16.74
N HIS A 85 -2.89 9.55 15.65
CA HIS A 85 -2.88 11.02 15.66
C HIS A 85 -4.24 11.62 15.99
N VAL A 86 -5.32 11.07 15.42
CA VAL A 86 -6.70 11.52 15.71
C VAL A 86 -7.02 11.26 17.20
N LYS A 87 -6.75 10.06 17.72
CA LYS A 87 -6.97 9.75 19.14
C LYS A 87 -6.15 10.64 20.08
N SER A 88 -4.90 10.95 19.71
CA SER A 88 -4.04 11.84 20.50
C SER A 88 -4.62 13.25 20.60
N HIS A 89 -5.15 13.80 19.50
CA HIS A 89 -5.78 15.13 19.51
C HIS A 89 -7.07 15.16 20.34
N MET A 90 -7.91 14.13 20.20
CA MET A 90 -9.14 14.01 21.00
C MET A 90 -8.87 13.93 22.50
N HIS A 91 -7.81 13.22 22.90
CA HIS A 91 -7.44 13.09 24.31
C HIS A 91 -6.88 14.40 24.88
N SER A 92 -6.11 15.17 24.10
CA SER A 92 -5.58 16.46 24.54
C SER A 92 -6.65 17.51 24.77
N GLU A 93 -7.70 17.55 23.92
CA GLU A 93 -8.82 18.48 24.12
C GLU A 93 -9.64 18.12 25.36
N GLN A 94 -9.92 16.82 25.59
CA GLN A 94 -10.65 16.37 26.79
C GLN A 94 -9.94 16.67 28.12
N TYR A 95 -8.60 16.58 28.18
CA TYR A 95 -7.86 16.92 29.40
C TYR A 95 -7.85 18.40 29.73
N SER A 96 -7.90 19.26 28.71
CA SER A 96 -8.00 20.72 28.88
C SER A 96 -9.32 21.06 29.55
N ASP A 97 -10.44 20.59 28.98
CA ASP A 97 -11.79 20.85 29.50
C ASP A 97 -11.97 20.26 30.92
N LEU A 98 -11.44 19.06 31.17
CA LEU A 98 -11.53 18.42 32.48
C LEU A 98 -10.73 19.18 33.55
N SER A 99 -9.56 19.72 33.20
CA SER A 99 -8.75 20.50 34.14
C SER A 99 -9.42 21.83 34.48
N GLU A 100 -10.04 22.49 33.49
CA GLU A 100 -10.78 23.74 33.70
C GLU A 100 -11.99 23.53 34.63
N ILE A 101 -12.76 22.46 34.41
CA ILE A 101 -13.90 22.10 35.27
C ILE A 101 -13.43 21.74 36.70
N LEU A 102 -12.32 21.02 36.82
CA LEU A 102 -11.73 20.66 38.11
C LEU A 102 -11.29 21.90 38.89
N GLU A 103 -10.63 22.85 38.21
CA GLU A 103 -10.18 24.11 38.80
C GLU A 103 -11.37 24.99 39.22
N GLU A 104 -12.43 25.03 38.42
CA GLU A 104 -13.67 25.73 38.78
C GLU A 104 -14.37 25.10 39.99
N ALA A 105 -14.34 23.77 40.10
CA ALA A 105 -14.89 23.05 41.25
C ALA A 105 -14.07 23.25 42.52
N LEU A 106 -12.73 23.28 42.42
CA LEU A 106 -11.82 23.56 43.53
C LEU A 106 -12.02 24.98 44.08
N ASN A 107 -12.25 25.97 43.20
CA ASN A 107 -12.50 27.35 43.60
C ASN A 107 -13.87 27.58 44.29
N LYS A 108 -14.80 26.61 44.21
CA LYS A 108 -16.10 26.65 44.90
C LYS A 108 -16.05 26.04 46.30
N LEU A 109 -14.91 25.49 46.71
CA LEU A 109 -14.74 24.99 48.07
C LEU A 109 -14.63 26.18 49.04
N PRO A 110 -15.42 26.20 50.14
CA PRO A 110 -15.28 27.24 51.15
C PRO A 110 -13.90 27.13 51.82
N GLU A 111 -13.27 28.28 52.07
CA GLU A 111 -12.05 28.34 52.87
C GLU A 111 -12.33 27.76 54.27
N ILE A 112 -11.48 26.82 54.70
CA ILE A 112 -11.50 26.23 56.04
C ILE A 112 -10.91 27.23 57.03
#